data_AF-A0AAV8Y4M8-F1
#
_entry.id   AF-A0AAV8Y4M8-F1
#
_cell.length_a   1.000
_cell.length_b   1.000
_cell.length_c   1.000
_cell.angle_alpha   90.00
_cell.angle_beta   90.00
_cell.angle_gamma   90.00
#
_symmetry.space_group_name_H-M   'P 1'
#
loop_
_entity.id
_entity.type
_entity.pdbx_description
1 polymer ?
#
loop_
_entity_poly.entity_id
_entity_poly.type
_entity_poly.pdbx_seq_one_letter_code
_entity_poly.pdbx_strand_id
1 'polypeptide(L)'
;MKAKARILGPTDLHVKAGSSITLTCLINQGPHDLGTLFWYKGDNILQPSEPHVNDADYMRRLTIENHWIDGLTSRLHLTNAHLSDSGNYSCVPTIAGATSVNVHVINGK
;
A
#
# COMPACT_ATOMS: atom_id res chain seq x y z
N MET A 1 9.32 14.21 19.06
CA MET A 1 8.59 12.99 18.68
C MET A 1 8.15 13.13 17.24
N LYS A 2 8.49 12.20 16.35
CA LYS A 2 7.98 12.21 14.97
C LYS A 2 6.64 11.45 14.93
N ALA A 3 5.70 11.90 14.11
CA ALA A 3 4.47 11.16 13.87
C ALA A 3 4.78 9.79 13.23
N LYS A 4 3.85 8.85 13.29
CA LYS A 4 3.98 7.52 12.69
C LYS A 4 2.76 7.23 11.81
N ALA A 5 3.00 6.63 10.65
CA ALA A 5 1.93 6.10 9.82
C ALA A 5 1.26 4.89 10.48
N ARG A 6 -0.01 4.67 10.14
CA ARG A 6 -0.75 3.48 10.54
C ARG A 6 -1.49 2.89 9.35
N ILE A 7 -1.28 1.60 9.07
CA ILE A 7 -2.12 0.85 8.15
C ILE A 7 -3.34 0.34 8.93
N LEU A 8 -4.52 0.55 8.38
CA LEU A 8 -5.77 0.07 8.97
C LEU A 8 -5.91 -1.45 8.78
N GLY A 9 -6.51 -2.10 9.77
CA GLY A 9 -6.71 -3.55 9.77
C GLY A 9 -5.62 -4.30 10.53
N PRO A 10 -5.55 -5.64 10.34
CA PRO A 10 -4.56 -6.47 11.00
C PRO A 10 -3.16 -6.26 10.39
N THR A 11 -2.11 -6.54 11.17
CA THR A 11 -0.72 -6.56 10.68
C THR A 11 -0.41 -7.74 9.76
N ASP A 12 -1.32 -8.72 9.73
CA ASP A 12 -1.27 -9.93 8.93
C ASP A 12 -2.63 -10.13 8.26
N LEU A 13 -2.68 -9.94 6.94
CA LEU A 13 -3.90 -9.90 6.15
C LEU A 13 -3.95 -11.10 5.20
N HIS A 14 -5.03 -11.87 5.27
CA HIS A 14 -5.27 -13.00 4.37
C HIS A 14 -6.31 -12.63 3.31
N VAL A 15 -5.97 -12.80 2.03
CA VAL A 15 -6.80 -12.43 0.88
C VAL A 15 -6.93 -13.62 -0.05
N LYS A 16 -8.11 -13.84 -0.65
CA LYS A 16 -8.30 -14.95 -1.59
C LYS A 16 -7.76 -14.59 -2.97
N ALA A 17 -7.13 -15.53 -3.66
CA ALA A 17 -6.76 -15.38 -5.06
C ALA A 17 -7.98 -15.00 -5.92
N GLY A 18 -7.80 -14.07 -6.86
CA GLY A 18 -8.85 -13.51 -7.71
C GLY A 18 -9.69 -12.38 -7.08
N SER A 19 -9.55 -12.14 -5.76
CA SER A 19 -10.23 -11.01 -5.09
C SER A 19 -9.39 -9.72 -5.15
N SER A 20 -9.69 -8.71 -4.34
CA SER A 20 -8.95 -7.45 -4.29
C SER A 20 -8.23 -7.26 -2.96
N ILE A 21 -7.00 -6.73 -3.00
CA ILE A 21 -6.27 -6.26 -1.83
C ILE A 21 -6.56 -4.76 -1.67
N THR A 22 -6.98 -4.32 -0.48
CA THR A 22 -7.10 -2.89 -0.15
C THR A 22 -6.35 -2.60 1.12
N LEU A 23 -5.37 -1.70 1.05
CA LEU A 23 -4.62 -1.22 2.21
C LEU A 23 -4.83 0.28 2.36
N THR A 24 -5.16 0.72 3.56
CA THR A 24 -5.35 2.15 3.87
C THR A 24 -4.32 2.58 4.89
N CYS A 25 -3.46 3.51 4.52
CA CYS A 25 -2.47 4.12 5.39
C CYS A 25 -2.90 5.53 5.80
N LEU A 26 -2.81 5.82 7.09
CA LEU A 26 -3.17 7.11 7.69
C LEU A 26 -1.98 7.74 8.40
N ILE A 27 -1.83 9.05 8.25
CA ILE A 27 -0.92 9.88 9.02
C ILE A 27 -1.74 11.04 9.59
N ASN A 28 -1.93 11.01 10.91
CA ASN A 28 -2.66 12.03 11.64
C ASN A 28 -1.73 13.22 11.91
N GLN A 29 -1.41 13.99 10.86
CA GLN A 29 -0.69 15.26 10.94
C GLN A 29 -1.50 16.36 10.25
N GLY A 30 -1.33 17.61 10.68
CA GLY A 30 -2.06 18.74 10.11
C GLY A 30 -1.72 19.02 8.64
N PRO A 31 -2.57 19.74 7.91
CA PRO A 31 -2.43 19.98 6.47
C PRO A 31 -1.20 20.82 6.07
N HIS A 32 -0.50 21.44 7.03
CA HIS A 32 0.67 22.27 6.76
C HIS A 32 1.97 21.46 6.61
N ASP A 33 2.00 20.22 7.12
CA ASP A 33 3.16 19.32 7.06
C ASP A 33 2.78 18.07 6.26
N LEU A 34 2.41 18.21 4.99
CA LEU A 34 2.04 17.06 4.16
C LEU A 34 3.22 16.68 3.25
N GLY A 35 3.96 15.66 3.68
CA GLY A 35 5.02 15.04 2.88
C GLY A 35 4.45 14.13 1.77
N THR A 36 5.35 13.45 1.06
CA THR A 36 5.01 12.41 0.10
C THR A 36 4.91 11.07 0.83
N LEU A 37 4.05 10.18 0.33
CA LEU A 37 3.93 8.81 0.81
C LEU A 37 4.15 7.84 -0.34
N PHE A 38 4.99 6.85 -0.07
CA PHE A 38 5.32 5.79 -1.00
C PHE A 38 4.85 4.45 -0.45
N TRP A 39 4.34 3.61 -1.34
CA TRP A 39 4.08 2.21 -1.05
C TRP A 39 5.22 1.35 -1.56
N TYR A 40 5.58 0.34 -0.78
CA TYR A 40 6.57 -0.67 -1.15
C TYR A 40 5.99 -2.06 -0.95
N LYS A 41 6.45 -3.02 -1.76
CA LYS A 41 6.27 -4.45 -1.53
C LYS A 41 7.66 -5.10 -1.44
N GLY A 42 8.05 -5.50 -0.24
CA GLY A 42 9.46 -5.80 0.05
C GLY A 42 10.32 -4.57 -0.23
N ASP A 43 11.34 -4.72 -1.06
CA ASP A 43 12.24 -3.62 -1.46
C ASP A 43 11.78 -2.87 -2.73
N ASN A 44 10.69 -3.31 -3.36
CA ASN A 44 10.22 -2.73 -4.62
C ASN A 44 9.20 -1.62 -4.36
N ILE A 45 9.46 -0.44 -4.93
CA ILE A 45 8.51 0.67 -4.90
C ILE A 45 7.30 0.37 -5.79
N LEU A 46 6.10 0.65 -5.28
CA LEU A 46 4.85 0.50 -6.01
C LEU A 46 4.45 1.86 -6.56
N GLN A 47 4.57 2.01 -7.88
CA GLN A 47 4.20 3.23 -8.59
C GLN A 47 3.29 2.90 -9.77
N PRO A 48 2.22 3.65 -10.03
CA PRO A 48 1.35 3.40 -11.19
C PRO A 48 1.96 3.78 -12.55
N SER A 49 3.12 4.45 -12.61
CA SER A 49 3.54 5.23 -13.79
C SER A 49 4.80 4.78 -14.54
N GLU A 50 5.58 3.80 -14.09
CA GLU A 50 6.75 3.35 -14.86
C GLU A 50 6.63 1.88 -15.31
N PRO A 51 6.50 1.62 -16.63
CA PRO A 51 6.43 0.26 -17.14
C PRO A 51 7.83 -0.37 -17.08
N HIS A 52 8.13 -1.08 -16.00
CA HIS A 52 9.15 -2.12 -16.08
C HIS A 52 8.63 -3.22 -17.01
N VAL A 53 9.43 -3.56 -18.02
CA VAL A 53 9.08 -4.39 -19.19
C VAL A 53 8.53 -5.78 -18.85
N ASN A 54 8.63 -6.21 -17.59
CA ASN A 54 8.20 -7.53 -17.11
C ASN A 54 6.93 -7.54 -16.22
N ASP A 55 6.34 -6.38 -15.86
CA ASP A 55 5.24 -6.30 -14.86
C ASP A 55 3.99 -5.56 -15.35
N ALA A 56 3.78 -5.51 -16.67
CA ALA A 56 2.65 -4.80 -17.28
C ALA A 56 1.26 -5.25 -16.79
N ASP A 57 1.12 -6.51 -16.33
CA ASP A 57 -0.13 -7.01 -15.74
C ASP A 57 -0.38 -6.46 -14.33
N TYR A 58 0.66 -6.48 -13.48
CA TYR A 58 0.57 -5.96 -12.10
C TYR A 58 0.19 -4.47 -12.08
N MET A 59 0.76 -3.70 -13.02
CA MET A 59 0.51 -2.26 -13.16
C MET A 59 -0.92 -1.93 -13.57
N ARG A 60 -1.60 -2.80 -14.33
CA ARG A 60 -3.02 -2.61 -14.70
C ARG A 60 -3.96 -2.86 -13.53
N ARG A 61 -3.51 -3.64 -12.54
CA ARG A 61 -4.30 -4.05 -11.39
C ARG A 61 -4.12 -3.12 -10.19
N LEU A 62 -3.02 -2.37 -10.15
CA LEU A 62 -2.62 -1.50 -9.04
C LEU A 62 -3.14 -0.07 -9.23
N THR A 63 -3.85 0.43 -8.22
CA THR A 63 -4.25 1.84 -8.09
C THR A 63 -3.77 2.35 -6.73
N ILE A 64 -3.22 3.57 -6.71
CA ILE A 64 -2.85 4.27 -5.48
C ILE A 64 -3.53 5.63 -5.48
N GLU A 65 -4.37 5.86 -4.48
CA GLU A 65 -5.10 7.11 -4.27
C GLU A 65 -4.62 7.79 -3.00
N ASN A 66 -4.38 9.09 -3.06
CA ASN A 66 -3.92 9.87 -1.92
C ASN A 66 -4.88 11.04 -1.69
N HIS A 67 -5.23 11.27 -0.42
CA HIS A 67 -6.13 12.34 0.03
C HIS A 67 -5.50 13.12 1.17
N TRP A 68 -5.62 14.45 1.11
CA TRP A 68 -4.93 15.42 1.97
C TRP A 68 -5.89 16.44 2.61
N ILE A 69 -7.03 15.99 3.13
CA ILE A 69 -8.05 16.90 3.69
C ILE A 69 -7.85 17.09 5.20
N ASP A 70 -7.78 16.00 5.97
CA ASP A 70 -7.60 15.99 7.44
C ASP A 70 -6.33 15.23 7.85
N GLY A 71 -5.23 15.52 7.14
CA GLY A 71 -3.99 14.73 7.16
C GLY A 71 -3.84 13.88 5.91
N LEU A 72 -2.84 12.99 5.89
CA LEU A 72 -2.54 12.16 4.72
C LEU A 72 -3.18 10.78 4.86
N THR A 73 -4.13 10.49 3.96
CA THR A 73 -4.70 9.16 3.75
C THR A 73 -4.26 8.64 2.40
N SER A 74 -3.58 7.49 2.37
CA SER A 74 -3.23 6.80 1.14
C SER A 74 -3.92 5.44 1.07
N ARG A 75 -4.54 5.13 -0.06
CA ARG A 75 -5.21 3.87 -0.32
C ARG A 75 -4.53 3.17 -1.49
N LEU A 76 -3.94 2.02 -1.20
CA LEU A 76 -3.45 1.08 -2.20
C LEU A 76 -4.55 0.06 -2.49
N HIS A 77 -4.86 -0.14 -3.76
CA HIS A 77 -5.84 -1.09 -4.22
C HIS A 77 -5.24 -1.95 -5.34
N LEU A 78 -5.27 -3.27 -5.17
CA LEU A 78 -4.83 -4.23 -6.18
C LEU A 78 -5.98 -5.17 -6.54
N THR A 79 -6.46 -5.12 -7.78
CA THR A 79 -7.50 -6.04 -8.28
C THR A 79 -6.93 -7.40 -8.67
N ASN A 80 -7.80 -8.41 -8.77
CA ASN A 80 -7.48 -9.75 -9.25
C ASN A 80 -6.18 -10.30 -8.63
N ALA A 81 -6.16 -10.41 -7.31
CA ALA A 81 -5.00 -10.78 -6.51
C ALA A 81 -4.45 -12.15 -6.91
N HIS A 82 -3.16 -12.20 -7.20
CA HIS A 82 -2.44 -13.43 -7.53
C HIS A 82 -1.61 -13.91 -6.33
N LEU A 83 -1.26 -15.20 -6.29
CA LEU A 83 -0.40 -15.74 -5.22
C LEU A 83 0.93 -14.99 -5.10
N SER A 84 1.48 -14.55 -6.25
CA SER A 84 2.69 -13.73 -6.32
C SER A 84 2.54 -12.36 -5.67
N ASP A 85 1.31 -11.87 -5.44
CA ASP A 85 1.05 -10.59 -4.81
C ASP A 85 1.24 -10.65 -3.28
N SER A 86 1.43 -11.84 -2.70
CA SER A 86 1.81 -12.00 -1.30
C SER A 86 3.14 -11.30 -1.00
N GLY A 87 3.27 -10.74 0.21
CA GLY A 87 4.49 -10.09 0.65
C GLY A 87 4.28 -9.05 1.75
N ASN A 88 5.36 -8.40 2.14
CA ASN A 88 5.33 -7.30 3.09
C ASN A 88 5.05 -5.99 2.37
N TYR A 89 3.91 -5.37 2.64
CA TYR A 89 3.54 -4.07 2.11
C TYR A 89 3.86 -2.98 3.13
N SER A 90 4.66 -2.00 2.73
CA SER A 90 5.10 -0.91 3.60
C SER A 90 4.58 0.44 3.10
N CYS A 91 4.00 1.20 4.02
CA CYS A 91 3.65 2.60 3.83
C CYS A 91 4.77 3.47 4.41
N VAL A 92 5.45 4.22 3.56
CA VAL A 92 6.66 4.97 3.89
C VAL A 92 6.46 6.46 3.57
N PRO A 93 6.07 7.27 4.56
CA PRO A 93 6.01 8.72 4.41
C PRO A 93 7.36 9.40 4.61
N THR A 94 7.58 10.56 3.99
CA THR A 94 8.84 11.31 4.09
C THR A 94 9.03 12.03 5.43
N ILE A 95 7.95 12.26 6.17
CA ILE A 95 7.92 13.10 7.38
C ILE A 95 7.52 12.35 8.66
N ALA A 96 7.17 11.08 8.55
CA ALA A 96 6.68 10.24 9.65
C ALA A 96 7.36 8.86 9.64
N GLY A 97 7.22 8.11 10.73
CA GLY A 97 7.70 6.73 10.79
C GLY A 97 6.88 5.81 9.88
N ALA A 98 7.58 4.93 9.15
CA ALA A 98 6.95 3.93 8.30
C ALA A 98 6.21 2.85 9.10
N THR A 99 5.30 2.15 8.41
CA THR A 99 4.58 0.99 8.96
C THR A 99 4.32 -0.03 7.87
N SER A 100 4.19 -1.30 8.25
CA SER A 100 4.08 -2.41 7.32
C SER A 100 2.99 -3.39 7.71
N VAL A 101 2.50 -4.13 6.72
CA VAL A 101 1.52 -5.21 6.85
C VAL A 101 1.97 -6.39 5.98
N ASN A 102 1.85 -7.60 6.50
CA ASN A 102 2.07 -8.81 5.69
C ASN A 102 0.77 -9.21 5.03
N VAL A 103 0.80 -9.40 3.71
CA VAL A 103 -0.35 -9.86 2.95
C VAL A 103 -0.08 -11.28 2.43
N HIS A 104 -1.02 -12.17 2.71
CA HIS A 104 -1.00 -13.56 2.31
C HIS A 104 -2.15 -13.82 1.35
N VAL A 105 -1.84 -13.98 0.06
CA VAL A 105 -2.82 -14.39 -0.94
C VAL A 105 -2.91 -15.91 -0.92
N ILE A 106 -4.10 -16.43 -0.61
CA ILE A 106 -4.38 -17.86 -0.46
C ILE A 106 -5.28 -18.35 -1.59
N ASN A 107 -5.03 -19.56 -2.08
CA ASN A 107 -5.99 -20.23 -2.94
C ASN A 107 -7.23 -20.58 -2.13
N GLY A 108 -8.38 -20.04 -2.53
CA GLY A 108 -9.66 -20.59 -2.10
C GLY A 108 -9.81 -21.94 -2.75
N LYS A 109 -9.73 -23.01 -1.96
CA LYS A 109 -10.23 -24.32 -2.39
C LYS A 109 -11.76 -24.30 -2.42
#